data_AF-A0A438AV81-F1
#
_entry.id   AF-A0A438AV81-F1
#
_cell.length_a   1.000
_cell.length_b   1.000
_cell.length_c   1.000
_cell.angle_alpha   90.00
_cell.angle_beta   90.00
_cell.angle_gamma   90.00
#
_symmetry.space_group_name_H-M   'P 1'
#
loop_
_entity.id
_entity.type
_entity.pdbx_description
1 polymer ?
#
loop_
_entity_poly.entity_id
_entity_poly.type
_entity_poly.pdbx_seq_one_letter_code
_entity_poly.pdbx_strand_id
1 'polypeptide(L)'
;MTNDVELAADLAARAGNLLLDLRSRELGATPLDKAAAKELGRRGDKAANTLLLEGLAAVRPGDAVLSEESADDRARLDNPRVWIIDPLDGSREYGLAGRVDWAVHVALWERDRGITAAAVAQPALGVVYVSGSTRAVASDRLRPRILVSDSRPPEFVDALAERVGGDVAPMGSAGAKAMAVVRGDADAYVHAGGQWEWDSAAPVGVALAAGLHCSRIDGTPLRYNEEHPYLPDLLICRRDLAVSMLTGIADLTDAAPQDSPRVAMAREYIDSLVTHDASKVRLARHCHRYENGKRTGDSGDEIRSMLETGEQYRPISGIRDLVFREWGADVVARFLLDMTVGRDTITVAITEHFSIPSAEIDAITAIIEPRP
;
A
#
# COMPACT_ATOMS: atom_id res chain seq x y z
N MET A 1 -23.37 20.58 13.05
CA MET A 1 -22.40 19.47 13.17
C MET A 1 -22.20 18.91 11.78
N THR A 2 -20.97 18.96 11.26
CA THR A 2 -20.60 18.38 9.97
C THR A 2 -20.85 16.88 10.00
N ASN A 3 -21.55 16.34 8.98
CA ASN A 3 -21.76 14.90 8.90
C ASN A 3 -20.45 14.17 8.54
N ASP A 4 -20.39 12.85 8.73
CA ASP A 4 -19.13 12.11 8.54
C ASP A 4 -18.63 12.12 7.09
N VAL A 5 -19.53 12.17 6.10
CA VAL A 5 -19.19 12.26 4.67
C VAL A 5 -18.59 13.63 4.32
N GLU A 6 -19.20 14.70 4.82
CA GLU A 6 -18.69 16.07 4.69
C GLU A 6 -17.33 16.23 5.40
N LEU A 7 -17.15 15.60 6.56
CA LEU A 7 -15.90 15.62 7.29
C LEU A 7 -14.79 14.88 6.53
N ALA A 8 -15.08 13.70 5.98
CA ALA A 8 -14.12 12.97 5.14
C ALA A 8 -13.67 13.83 3.95
N ALA A 9 -14.61 14.48 3.27
CA ALA A 9 -14.34 15.36 2.14
C ALA A 9 -13.52 16.59 2.53
N ASP A 10 -13.86 17.27 3.64
CA ASP A 10 -13.11 18.43 4.14
C ASP A 10 -11.66 18.07 4.48
N LEU A 11 -11.46 16.97 5.22
CA LEU A 11 -10.14 16.51 5.62
C LEU A 11 -9.28 16.13 4.42
N ALA A 12 -9.84 15.37 3.46
CA ALA A 12 -9.14 15.01 2.22
C ALA A 12 -8.76 16.26 1.40
N ALA A 13 -9.66 17.25 1.30
CA ALA A 13 -9.40 18.51 0.60
C ALA A 13 -8.29 19.33 1.28
N ARG A 14 -8.33 19.45 2.60
CA ARG A 14 -7.34 20.22 3.37
C ARG A 14 -5.95 19.59 3.33
N ALA A 15 -5.86 18.27 3.50
CA ALA A 15 -4.60 17.54 3.33
C ALA A 15 -4.08 17.69 1.89
N GLY A 16 -4.96 17.57 0.89
CA GLY A 16 -4.59 17.77 -0.52
C GLY A 16 -4.03 19.17 -0.82
N ASN A 17 -4.65 20.22 -0.28
CA ASN A 17 -4.17 21.60 -0.43
C ASN A 17 -2.82 21.81 0.25
N LEU A 18 -2.64 21.26 1.46
CA LEU A 18 -1.35 21.28 2.17
C LEU A 18 -0.25 20.61 1.35
N LEU A 19 -0.54 19.46 0.75
CA LEU A 19 0.39 18.73 -0.10
C LEU A 19 0.74 19.52 -1.37
N LEU A 20 -0.22 20.18 -2.02
CA LEU A 20 0.07 21.07 -3.16
C LEU A 20 0.98 22.23 -2.77
N ASP A 21 0.72 22.85 -1.61
CA ASP A 21 1.54 23.96 -1.09
C ASP A 21 2.96 23.52 -0.77
N LEU A 22 3.15 22.35 -0.16
CA LEU A 22 4.47 21.79 0.11
C LEU A 22 5.20 21.44 -1.20
N ARG A 23 4.51 20.74 -2.11
CA ARG A 23 5.06 20.32 -3.40
C ARG A 23 5.49 21.50 -4.26
N SER A 24 4.71 22.56 -4.32
CA SER A 24 5.00 23.74 -5.15
C SER A 24 6.19 24.58 -4.67
N ARG A 25 6.49 24.55 -3.36
CA ARG A 25 7.67 25.25 -2.81
C ARG A 25 8.98 24.55 -3.15
N GLU A 26 8.91 23.24 -3.39
CA GLU A 26 10.08 22.36 -3.51
C GLU A 26 10.32 21.93 -4.97
N LEU A 27 9.25 21.69 -5.73
CA LEU A 27 9.33 21.45 -7.17
C LEU A 27 9.51 22.77 -7.90
N GLY A 28 10.77 23.08 -8.22
CA GLY A 28 11.13 24.15 -9.15
C GLY A 28 11.00 23.75 -10.63
N ALA A 29 11.59 24.55 -11.51
CA ALA A 29 11.65 24.25 -12.95
C ALA A 29 12.54 23.03 -13.28
N THR A 30 13.44 22.65 -12.38
CA THR A 30 14.34 21.52 -12.54
C THR A 30 13.82 20.32 -11.75
N PRO A 31 13.79 19.10 -12.34
CA PRO A 31 13.44 17.89 -11.61
C PRO A 31 14.35 17.68 -10.40
N LEU A 32 13.77 17.27 -9.28
CA LEU A 32 14.52 16.83 -8.11
C LEU A 32 15.30 15.55 -8.42
N ASP A 33 16.46 15.38 -7.79
CA ASP A 33 17.11 14.09 -7.76
C ASP A 33 16.29 13.07 -6.94
N LYS A 34 16.64 11.79 -7.04
CA LYS A 34 15.89 10.69 -6.39
C LYS A 34 15.81 10.86 -4.87
N ALA A 35 16.88 11.35 -4.23
CA ALA A 35 16.92 11.48 -2.77
C ALA A 35 16.04 12.65 -2.31
N ALA A 36 16.13 13.79 -3.00
CA ALA A 36 15.29 14.95 -2.72
C ALA A 36 13.81 14.69 -2.99
N ALA A 37 13.47 13.97 -4.06
CA ALA A 37 12.09 13.56 -4.36
C ALA A 37 11.51 12.66 -3.26
N LYS A 38 12.30 11.71 -2.74
CA LYS A 38 11.91 10.84 -1.64
C LYS A 38 11.70 11.60 -0.34
N GLU A 39 12.61 12.51 0.00
CA GLU A 39 12.49 13.34 1.20
C GLU A 39 11.29 14.30 1.11
N LEU A 40 10.93 14.76 -0.10
CA LEU A 40 9.69 15.51 -0.32
C LEU A 40 8.46 14.65 0.00
N GLY A 41 8.41 13.40 -0.48
CA GLY A 41 7.37 12.43 -0.13
C GLY A 41 7.21 12.30 1.39
N ARG A 42 8.29 11.93 2.09
CA ARG A 42 8.32 11.74 3.55
C ARG A 42 7.83 12.96 4.34
N ARG A 43 8.16 14.17 3.88
CA ARG A 43 7.65 15.41 4.50
C ARG A 43 6.17 15.62 4.22
N GLY A 44 5.71 15.28 3.01
CA GLY A 44 4.31 15.28 2.64
C GLY A 44 3.50 14.34 3.53
N ASP A 45 3.91 13.07 3.62
CA ASP A 45 3.27 12.04 4.45
C ASP A 45 3.12 12.52 5.90
N LYS A 46 4.22 12.96 6.52
CA LYS A 46 4.23 13.46 7.91
C LYS A 46 3.32 14.67 8.13
N ALA A 47 3.35 15.64 7.21
CA ALA A 47 2.59 16.88 7.35
C ALA A 47 1.09 16.63 7.16
N ALA A 48 0.70 15.83 6.16
CA ALA A 48 -0.67 15.43 5.94
C ALA A 48 -1.21 14.59 7.10
N ASN A 49 -0.42 13.64 7.63
CA ASN A 49 -0.80 12.82 8.78
C ASN A 49 -1.13 13.69 9.99
N THR A 50 -0.26 14.65 10.30
CA THR A 50 -0.46 15.58 11.42
C THR A 50 -1.78 16.35 11.28
N LEU A 51 -2.05 16.91 10.09
CA LEU A 51 -3.28 17.65 9.80
C LEU A 51 -4.53 16.78 9.98
N LEU A 52 -4.50 15.54 9.46
CA LEU A 52 -5.63 14.62 9.53
C LEU A 52 -5.91 14.19 10.97
N LEU A 53 -4.88 13.82 11.73
CA LEU A 53 -5.01 13.42 13.13
C LEU A 53 -5.56 14.55 14.01
N GLU A 54 -5.03 15.77 13.87
CA GLU A 54 -5.52 16.94 14.61
C GLU A 54 -6.98 17.28 14.23
N GLY A 55 -7.31 17.22 12.94
CA GLY A 55 -8.66 17.45 12.45
C GLY A 55 -9.68 16.44 12.98
N LEU A 56 -9.31 15.16 13.00
CA LEU A 56 -10.13 14.08 13.55
C LEU A 56 -10.28 14.22 15.06
N ALA A 57 -9.20 14.45 15.80
CA ALA A 57 -9.25 14.62 17.26
C ALA A 57 -10.13 15.81 17.67
N ALA A 58 -10.14 16.90 16.89
CA ALA A 58 -10.95 18.07 17.19
C ALA A 58 -12.46 17.86 16.98
N VAL A 59 -12.85 17.04 16.00
CA VAL A 59 -14.24 16.90 15.55
C VAL A 59 -14.88 15.56 15.95
N ARG A 60 -14.07 14.52 16.13
CA ARG A 60 -14.44 13.15 16.49
C ARG A 60 -13.47 12.57 17.56
N PRO A 61 -13.35 13.19 18.75
CA PRO A 61 -12.39 12.74 19.78
C PRO A 61 -12.63 11.33 20.32
N GLY A 62 -13.80 10.73 20.07
CA GLY A 62 -14.14 9.38 20.50
C GLY A 62 -13.92 8.29 19.45
N ASP A 63 -13.66 8.66 18.18
CA ASP A 63 -13.39 7.69 17.12
C ASP A 63 -11.90 7.33 17.14
N ALA A 64 -11.55 6.07 16.84
CA ALA A 64 -10.16 5.67 16.69
C ALA A 64 -9.64 6.01 15.28
N VAL A 65 -8.32 5.99 15.11
CA VAL A 65 -7.69 6.24 13.80
C VAL A 65 -6.66 5.14 13.50
N LEU A 66 -6.75 4.57 12.30
CA LEU A 66 -5.73 3.75 11.67
C LEU A 66 -5.11 4.57 10.53
N SER A 67 -3.85 4.97 10.69
CA SER A 67 -3.12 5.77 9.70
C SER A 67 -1.90 5.00 9.21
N GLU A 68 -1.57 5.09 7.92
CA GLU A 68 -0.30 4.61 7.37
C GLU A 68 0.91 5.15 8.16
N GLU A 69 0.83 6.41 8.56
CA GLU A 69 1.95 7.20 9.10
C GLU A 69 2.02 7.19 10.63
N SER A 70 1.25 6.32 11.28
CA SER A 70 1.20 6.22 12.74
C SER A 70 1.31 4.77 13.21
N ALA A 71 1.92 4.59 14.38
CA ALA A 71 1.93 3.28 15.03
C ALA A 71 0.49 2.85 15.35
N ASP A 72 0.19 1.57 15.12
CA ASP A 72 -1.12 0.98 15.44
C ASP A 72 -1.11 0.46 16.88
N ASP A 73 -1.62 1.26 17.82
CA ASP A 73 -1.73 0.91 19.24
C ASP A 73 -2.84 -0.12 19.54
N ARG A 74 -3.53 -0.60 18.50
CA ARG A 74 -4.63 -1.58 18.54
C ARG A 74 -5.88 -1.14 19.30
N ALA A 75 -5.93 0.08 19.85
CA ALA A 75 -7.13 0.61 20.53
C ALA A 75 -8.33 0.69 19.58
N ARG A 76 -8.09 0.75 18.26
CA ARG A 76 -9.10 0.69 17.21
C ARG A 76 -9.94 -0.60 17.19
N LEU A 77 -9.43 -1.73 17.68
CA LEU A 77 -10.14 -3.02 17.61
C LEU A 77 -11.37 -3.03 18.53
N ASP A 78 -11.28 -2.34 19.66
CA ASP A 78 -12.38 -2.18 20.60
C ASP A 78 -13.31 -1.01 20.25
N ASN A 79 -12.88 -0.09 19.38
CA ASN A 79 -13.66 1.07 18.98
C ASN A 79 -14.71 0.73 17.90
N PRO A 80 -16.00 1.10 18.08
CA PRO A 80 -17.03 0.88 17.06
C PRO A 80 -16.86 1.75 15.80
N ARG A 81 -16.03 2.79 15.85
CA ARG A 81 -15.84 3.78 14.77
C ARG A 81 -14.35 4.04 14.56
N VAL A 82 -13.86 3.76 13.37
CA VAL A 82 -12.44 3.85 13.04
C VAL A 82 -12.26 4.62 11.74
N TRP A 83 -11.52 5.72 11.81
CA TRP A 83 -11.06 6.42 10.61
C TRP A 83 -9.83 5.71 10.05
N ILE A 84 -9.92 5.23 8.82
CA ILE A 84 -8.82 4.58 8.11
C ILE A 84 -8.31 5.58 7.07
N ILE A 85 -7.07 6.04 7.23
CA ILE A 85 -6.53 7.15 6.45
C ILE A 85 -5.18 6.79 5.82
N ASP A 86 -5.02 7.25 4.58
CA ASP A 86 -3.74 7.32 3.87
C ASP A 86 -3.46 8.80 3.63
N PRO A 87 -2.53 9.41 4.39
CA PRO A 87 -2.23 10.83 4.26
C PRO A 87 -1.68 11.23 2.90
N LEU A 88 -1.02 10.32 2.19
CA LEU A 88 -0.46 10.54 0.86
C LEU A 88 -0.21 9.19 0.15
N ASP A 89 -1.21 8.72 -0.59
CA ASP A 89 -1.08 7.53 -1.42
C ASP A 89 -0.33 7.90 -2.72
N GLY A 90 0.78 7.21 -2.97
CA GLY A 90 1.68 7.50 -4.09
C GLY A 90 2.73 8.55 -3.77
N SER A 91 3.38 8.49 -2.60
CA SER A 91 4.46 9.40 -2.19
C SER A 91 5.63 9.42 -3.21
N ARG A 92 5.86 8.32 -3.92
CA ARG A 92 6.80 8.26 -5.06
C ARG A 92 6.36 9.20 -6.19
N GLU A 93 5.12 9.06 -6.66
CA GLU A 93 4.57 9.91 -7.71
C GLU A 93 4.51 11.39 -7.30
N TYR A 94 4.16 11.65 -6.04
CA TYR A 94 4.14 12.99 -5.47
C TYR A 94 5.52 13.70 -5.55
N GLY A 95 6.60 12.98 -5.26
CA GLY A 95 7.97 13.49 -5.34
C GLY A 95 8.48 13.78 -6.75
N LEU A 96 7.81 13.28 -7.80
CA LEU A 96 8.24 13.41 -9.19
C LEU A 96 7.54 14.57 -9.89
N ALA A 97 8.30 15.37 -10.65
CA ALA A 97 7.75 16.49 -11.43
C ALA A 97 6.77 15.99 -12.51
N GLY A 98 5.67 16.71 -12.72
CA GLY A 98 4.68 16.42 -13.76
C GLY A 98 3.73 15.24 -13.50
N ARG A 99 3.97 14.44 -12.45
CA ARG A 99 3.05 13.35 -12.06
C ARG A 99 1.82 13.90 -11.34
N VAL A 100 0.68 13.31 -11.62
CA VAL A 100 -0.65 13.71 -11.10
C VAL A 100 -1.41 12.55 -10.47
N ASP A 101 -0.83 11.36 -10.49
CA ASP A 101 -1.37 10.09 -10.01
C ASP A 101 -0.93 9.79 -8.58
N TRP A 102 -1.35 10.65 -7.66
CA TRP A 102 -1.24 10.52 -6.21
C TRP A 102 -2.52 11.05 -5.55
N ALA A 103 -2.81 10.62 -4.32
CA ALA A 103 -4.09 10.85 -3.68
C ALA A 103 -3.98 11.05 -2.15
N VAL A 104 -5.10 11.42 -1.53
CA VAL A 104 -5.31 11.35 -0.07
C VAL A 104 -6.56 10.52 0.19
N HIS A 105 -6.49 9.56 1.11
CA HIS A 105 -7.61 8.70 1.48
C HIS A 105 -8.13 9.03 2.87
N VAL A 106 -9.44 9.25 2.98
CA VAL A 106 -10.11 9.41 4.27
C VAL A 106 -11.38 8.58 4.27
N ALA A 107 -11.41 7.50 5.05
CA ALA A 107 -12.58 6.66 5.22
C ALA A 107 -12.97 6.52 6.69
N LEU A 108 -14.26 6.39 6.94
CA LEU A 108 -14.82 5.97 8.22
C LEU A 108 -15.38 4.56 8.06
N TRP A 109 -14.84 3.66 8.88
CA TRP A 109 -15.40 2.35 9.14
C TRP A 109 -16.26 2.38 10.39
N GLU A 110 -17.41 1.70 10.35
CA GLU A 110 -18.26 1.46 11.52
C GLU A 110 -18.53 -0.04 11.68
N ARG A 111 -18.45 -0.52 12.93
CA ARG A 111 -18.70 -1.92 13.28
C ARG A 111 -20.06 -2.36 12.74
N ASP A 112 -20.10 -3.57 12.17
CA ASP A 112 -21.26 -4.19 11.53
C ASP A 112 -21.83 -3.47 10.30
N ARG A 113 -21.27 -2.30 9.91
CA ARG A 113 -21.72 -1.50 8.75
C ARG A 113 -20.67 -1.37 7.66
N GLY A 114 -19.39 -1.59 7.97
CA GLY A 114 -18.29 -1.41 7.03
C GLY A 114 -17.98 0.07 6.79
N ILE A 115 -17.54 0.42 5.59
CA ILE A 115 -17.24 1.82 5.23
C ILE A 115 -18.53 2.61 5.04
N THR A 116 -18.77 3.61 5.89
CA THR A 116 -20.01 4.41 5.88
C THR A 116 -19.80 5.84 5.38
N ALA A 117 -18.57 6.35 5.41
CA ALA A 117 -18.16 7.59 4.78
C ALA A 117 -16.78 7.42 4.16
N ALA A 118 -16.56 7.98 2.96
CA ALA A 118 -15.27 7.95 2.30
C ALA A 118 -15.07 9.15 1.38
N ALA A 119 -13.83 9.64 1.32
CA ALA A 119 -13.38 10.61 0.35
C ALA A 119 -11.99 10.28 -0.17
N VAL A 120 -11.78 10.51 -1.47
CA VAL A 120 -10.48 10.42 -2.14
C VAL A 120 -10.21 11.76 -2.81
N ALA A 121 -9.19 12.48 -2.33
CA ALA A 121 -8.72 13.68 -3.02
C ALA A 121 -7.68 13.28 -4.07
N GLN A 122 -7.77 13.87 -5.27
CA GLN A 122 -6.70 13.89 -6.27
C GLN A 122 -6.26 15.33 -6.47
N PRO A 123 -5.36 15.85 -5.61
CA PRO A 123 -5.14 17.29 -5.51
C PRO A 123 -4.57 17.89 -6.80
N ALA A 124 -3.70 17.15 -7.49
CA ALA A 124 -3.15 17.59 -8.79
C ALA A 124 -4.22 17.74 -9.90
N LEU A 125 -5.39 17.10 -9.74
CA LEU A 125 -6.54 17.25 -10.64
C LEU A 125 -7.57 18.26 -10.12
N GLY A 126 -7.42 18.76 -8.88
CA GLY A 126 -8.36 19.70 -8.26
C GLY A 126 -9.71 19.09 -7.91
N VAL A 127 -9.78 17.76 -7.66
CA VAL A 127 -11.04 17.04 -7.42
C VAL A 127 -11.00 16.25 -6.11
N VAL A 128 -12.12 16.23 -5.40
CA VAL A 128 -12.38 15.33 -4.27
C VAL A 128 -13.61 14.48 -4.61
N TYR A 129 -13.41 13.17 -4.65
CA TYR A 129 -14.47 12.19 -4.82
C TYR A 129 -15.02 11.79 -3.46
N VAL A 130 -16.33 11.67 -3.34
CA VAL A 130 -17.03 11.53 -2.07
C VAL A 130 -18.11 10.46 -2.17
N SER A 131 -18.14 9.55 -1.19
CA SER A 131 -19.17 8.52 -1.08
C SER A 131 -20.57 9.14 -1.00
N GLY A 132 -21.49 8.67 -1.84
CA GLY A 132 -22.89 9.11 -1.84
C GLY A 132 -23.23 10.20 -2.86
N SER A 133 -22.27 11.05 -3.25
CA SER A 133 -22.46 12.08 -4.29
C SER A 133 -21.76 11.74 -5.61
N THR A 134 -20.68 10.97 -5.55
CA THR A 134 -19.93 10.53 -6.74
C THR A 134 -20.66 9.38 -7.43
N ARG A 135 -20.73 9.42 -8.76
CA ARG A 135 -21.29 8.38 -9.62
C ARG A 135 -20.27 7.95 -10.65
N ALA A 136 -20.19 6.66 -10.93
CA ALA A 136 -19.30 6.16 -11.95
C ALA A 136 -19.79 6.61 -13.33
N VAL A 137 -18.85 7.07 -14.16
CA VAL A 137 -19.13 7.42 -15.54
C VAL A 137 -19.20 6.13 -16.35
N ALA A 138 -20.28 5.94 -17.09
CA ALA A 138 -20.41 4.78 -17.98
C ALA A 138 -19.33 4.86 -19.08
N SER A 139 -18.66 3.74 -19.33
CA SER A 139 -17.74 3.61 -20.47
C SER A 139 -18.37 2.75 -21.56
N ASP A 140 -18.20 3.16 -22.81
CA ASP A 140 -18.57 2.44 -24.03
C ASP A 140 -17.37 1.75 -24.70
N ARG A 141 -16.24 1.68 -24.01
CA ARG A 141 -14.99 1.12 -24.55
C ARG A 141 -15.19 -0.34 -24.95
N LEU A 142 -14.84 -0.65 -26.20
CA LEU A 142 -14.94 -2.01 -26.76
C LEU A 142 -13.97 -2.99 -26.09
N ARG A 143 -12.77 -2.51 -25.75
CA ARG A 143 -11.71 -3.30 -25.10
C ARG A 143 -11.47 -2.74 -23.69
N PRO A 144 -11.78 -3.48 -22.61
CA PRO A 144 -11.62 -2.99 -21.26
C PRO A 144 -10.18 -2.56 -20.96
N ARG A 145 -9.98 -1.37 -20.41
CA ARG A 145 -8.67 -0.93 -19.91
C ARG A 145 -8.53 -1.33 -18.44
N ILE A 146 -7.52 -2.15 -18.15
CA ILE A 146 -7.25 -2.69 -16.81
C ILE A 146 -6.03 -1.97 -16.23
N LEU A 147 -6.23 -1.26 -15.13
CA LEU A 147 -5.15 -0.60 -14.40
C LEU A 147 -4.48 -1.56 -13.42
N VAL A 148 -3.16 -1.44 -13.34
CA VAL A 148 -2.30 -2.17 -12.39
C VAL A 148 -1.26 -1.24 -11.79
N SER A 149 -0.64 -1.66 -10.71
CA SER A 149 0.48 -0.92 -10.12
C SER A 149 1.62 -0.76 -11.14
N ASP A 150 2.12 0.47 -11.28
CA ASP A 150 3.30 0.81 -12.10
C ASP A 150 4.60 0.17 -11.56
N SER A 151 4.64 -0.19 -10.27
CA SER A 151 5.82 -0.79 -9.65
C SER A 151 5.71 -2.30 -9.41
N ARG A 152 4.50 -2.83 -9.26
CA ARG A 152 4.25 -4.22 -8.86
C ARG A 152 2.98 -4.78 -9.52
N PRO A 153 2.95 -4.92 -10.85
CA PRO A 153 1.81 -5.52 -11.54
C PRO A 153 1.68 -7.01 -11.17
N PRO A 154 0.45 -7.53 -10.97
CA PRO A 154 0.24 -8.97 -10.77
C PRO A 154 0.69 -9.79 -11.98
N GLU A 155 1.37 -10.91 -11.76
CA GLU A 155 1.91 -11.76 -12.85
C GLU A 155 0.83 -12.25 -13.83
N PHE A 156 -0.39 -12.48 -13.36
CA PHE A 156 -1.48 -13.00 -14.17
C PHE A 156 -2.19 -11.95 -15.04
N VAL A 157 -1.86 -10.66 -14.92
CA VAL A 157 -2.73 -9.59 -15.44
C VAL A 157 -2.74 -9.48 -16.97
N ASP A 158 -1.63 -9.79 -17.65
CA ASP A 158 -1.57 -9.76 -19.11
C ASP A 158 -2.44 -10.87 -19.71
N ALA A 159 -2.34 -12.09 -19.16
CA ALA A 159 -3.20 -13.21 -19.55
C ALA A 159 -4.68 -12.93 -19.22
N LEU A 160 -4.97 -12.25 -18.11
CA LEU A 160 -6.32 -11.81 -17.77
C LEU A 160 -6.86 -10.83 -18.81
N ALA A 161 -6.07 -9.84 -19.20
CA ALA A 161 -6.45 -8.84 -20.20
C ALA A 161 -6.76 -9.49 -21.55
N GLU A 162 -5.91 -10.40 -22.03
CA GLU A 162 -6.17 -11.17 -23.25
C GLU A 162 -7.50 -11.92 -23.17
N ARG A 163 -7.78 -12.57 -22.04
CA ARG A 163 -8.99 -13.37 -21.84
C ARG A 163 -10.28 -12.56 -21.82
N VAL A 164 -10.23 -11.33 -21.30
CA VAL A 164 -11.38 -10.42 -21.30
C VAL A 164 -11.40 -9.49 -22.52
N GLY A 165 -10.48 -9.67 -23.47
CA GLY A 165 -10.35 -8.83 -24.66
C GLY A 165 -9.92 -7.39 -24.37
N GLY A 166 -9.28 -7.15 -23.23
CA GLY A 166 -8.85 -5.84 -22.74
C GLY A 166 -7.37 -5.51 -23.00
N ASP A 167 -6.92 -4.40 -22.43
CA ASP A 167 -5.55 -3.91 -22.48
C ASP A 167 -5.10 -3.49 -21.07
N VAL A 168 -3.86 -3.82 -20.70
CA VAL A 168 -3.26 -3.44 -19.40
C VAL A 168 -2.61 -2.05 -19.51
N ALA A 169 -2.74 -1.24 -18.46
CA ALA A 169 -2.01 0.02 -18.34
C ALA A 169 -1.49 0.25 -16.91
N PRO A 170 -0.21 0.60 -16.72
CA PRO A 170 0.33 0.92 -15.40
C PRO A 170 -0.12 2.31 -14.94
N MET A 171 -0.30 2.47 -13.62
CA MET A 171 -0.57 3.76 -12.97
C MET A 171 -0.13 3.74 -11.49
N GLY A 172 0.43 4.85 -11.00
CA GLY A 172 0.74 5.04 -9.57
C GLY A 172 -0.51 5.15 -8.71
N SER A 173 -0.37 5.15 -7.38
CA SER A 173 -1.45 5.37 -6.38
C SER A 173 -2.67 4.44 -6.47
N ALA A 174 -3.03 3.76 -5.38
CA ALA A 174 -4.27 2.96 -5.32
C ALA A 174 -5.52 3.83 -5.57
N GLY A 175 -5.58 5.02 -4.96
CA GLY A 175 -6.63 6.01 -5.13
C GLY A 175 -6.74 6.52 -6.56
N ALA A 176 -5.63 6.87 -7.20
CA ALA A 176 -5.64 7.34 -8.59
C ALA A 176 -6.19 6.27 -9.54
N LYS A 177 -5.81 5.00 -9.35
CA LYS A 177 -6.33 3.87 -10.13
C LYS A 177 -7.82 3.66 -9.93
N ALA A 178 -8.28 3.61 -8.69
CA ALA A 178 -9.70 3.44 -8.40
C ALA A 178 -10.53 4.60 -8.96
N MET A 179 -10.07 5.85 -8.81
CA MET A 179 -10.79 7.02 -9.30
C MET A 179 -10.76 7.13 -10.83
N ALA A 180 -9.74 6.59 -11.50
CA ALA A 180 -9.75 6.44 -12.96
C ALA A 180 -10.85 5.49 -13.44
N VAL A 181 -11.16 4.42 -12.69
CA VAL A 181 -12.34 3.58 -12.97
C VAL A 181 -13.64 4.34 -12.73
N VAL A 182 -13.74 5.10 -11.63
CA VAL A 182 -14.91 5.95 -11.34
C VAL A 182 -15.14 6.99 -12.45
N ARG A 183 -14.08 7.59 -13.00
CA ARG A 183 -14.16 8.55 -14.11
C ARG A 183 -14.43 7.93 -15.49
N GLY A 184 -14.33 6.61 -15.63
CA GLY A 184 -14.43 5.92 -16.93
C GLY A 184 -13.16 6.01 -17.80
N ASP A 185 -12.06 6.54 -17.25
CA ASP A 185 -10.73 6.55 -17.89
C ASP A 185 -10.15 5.14 -18.04
N ALA A 186 -10.62 4.23 -17.18
CA ALA A 186 -10.36 2.79 -17.18
C ALA A 186 -11.63 2.02 -16.80
N ASP A 187 -11.62 0.71 -17.00
CA ASP A 187 -12.77 -0.17 -16.78
C ASP A 187 -12.60 -1.10 -15.58
N ALA A 188 -11.35 -1.36 -15.20
CA ALA A 188 -10.99 -2.14 -14.03
C ALA A 188 -9.68 -1.66 -13.42
N TYR A 189 -9.52 -1.94 -12.14
CA TYR A 189 -8.29 -1.87 -11.38
C TYR A 189 -8.13 -3.22 -10.67
N VAL A 190 -7.02 -3.90 -10.96
CA VAL A 190 -6.62 -5.16 -10.33
C VAL A 190 -5.35 -4.96 -9.54
N HIS A 191 -5.35 -5.43 -8.30
CA HIS A 191 -4.15 -5.49 -7.45
C HIS A 191 -4.03 -6.87 -6.84
N ALA A 192 -2.81 -7.39 -6.76
CA ALA A 192 -2.44 -8.59 -6.02
C ALA A 192 -0.97 -8.49 -5.61
N GLY A 193 -0.58 -9.18 -4.55
CA GLY A 193 0.79 -9.14 -4.01
C GLY A 193 1.00 -8.06 -2.95
N GLY A 194 -0.07 -7.54 -2.34
CA GLY A 194 0.01 -6.82 -1.08
C GLY A 194 -0.30 -5.34 -1.13
N GLN A 195 -1.24 -4.97 -0.27
CA GLN A 195 -1.71 -3.63 0.06
C GLN A 195 -2.15 -3.60 1.52
N TRP A 196 -2.49 -2.42 2.01
CA TRP A 196 -3.00 -2.20 3.33
C TRP A 196 -4.43 -1.69 3.29
N GLU A 197 -5.10 -1.69 4.44
CA GLU A 197 -6.46 -1.19 4.55
C GLU A 197 -6.58 0.29 4.13
N TRP A 198 -5.60 1.12 4.48
CA TRP A 198 -5.58 2.55 4.10
C TRP A 198 -5.41 2.79 2.60
N ASP A 199 -4.75 1.89 1.86
CA ASP A 199 -4.65 1.97 0.40
C ASP A 199 -6.02 1.84 -0.28
N SER A 200 -6.98 1.15 0.34
CA SER A 200 -8.22 0.72 -0.33
C SER A 200 -9.51 1.17 0.33
N ALA A 201 -9.53 1.49 1.63
CA ALA A 201 -10.75 1.80 2.38
C ALA A 201 -11.54 2.96 1.76
N ALA A 202 -10.89 4.10 1.51
CA ALA A 202 -11.57 5.25 0.88
C ALA A 202 -11.86 5.02 -0.61
N PRO A 203 -10.92 4.51 -1.42
CA PRO A 203 -11.19 4.14 -2.82
C PRO A 203 -12.39 3.22 -3.00
N VAL A 204 -12.50 2.17 -2.19
CA VAL A 204 -13.59 1.19 -2.23
C VAL A 204 -14.90 1.80 -1.73
N GLY A 205 -14.87 2.59 -0.66
CA GLY A 205 -16.05 3.29 -0.17
C GLY A 205 -16.66 4.23 -1.23
N VAL A 206 -15.81 4.98 -1.94
CA VAL A 206 -16.24 5.82 -3.06
C VAL A 206 -16.73 4.98 -4.24
N ALA A 207 -15.98 3.96 -4.66
CA ALA A 207 -16.31 3.13 -5.82
C ALA A 207 -17.62 2.34 -5.65
N LEU A 208 -17.86 1.76 -4.47
CA LEU A 208 -19.11 1.08 -4.15
C LEU A 208 -20.30 2.05 -4.20
N ALA A 209 -20.18 3.23 -3.58
CA ALA A 209 -21.22 4.25 -3.60
C ALA A 209 -21.48 4.80 -5.02
N ALA A 210 -20.44 4.82 -5.86
CA ALA A 210 -20.51 5.20 -7.26
C ALA A 210 -21.17 4.13 -8.15
N GLY A 211 -21.45 2.95 -7.61
CA GLY A 211 -22.16 1.86 -8.30
C GLY A 211 -21.25 0.84 -8.98
N LEU A 212 -19.95 0.84 -8.70
CA LEU A 212 -19.00 -0.15 -9.22
C LEU A 212 -19.08 -1.49 -8.46
N HIS A 213 -18.37 -2.49 -8.98
CA HIS A 213 -18.05 -3.72 -8.26
C HIS A 213 -16.74 -3.52 -7.50
N CYS A 214 -16.69 -3.99 -6.24
CA CYS A 214 -15.48 -4.04 -5.44
C CYS A 214 -15.45 -5.34 -4.63
N SER A 215 -14.36 -6.09 -4.73
CA SER A 215 -14.16 -7.33 -3.97
C SER A 215 -12.67 -7.64 -3.83
N ARG A 216 -12.36 -8.68 -3.06
CA ARG A 216 -11.11 -9.43 -3.24
C ARG A 216 -11.09 -10.09 -4.62
N ILE A 217 -9.92 -10.51 -5.09
CA ILE A 217 -9.77 -11.11 -6.42
C ILE A 217 -10.45 -12.49 -6.52
N ASP A 218 -10.72 -13.14 -5.39
CA ASP A 218 -11.51 -14.36 -5.27
C ASP A 218 -13.05 -14.10 -5.21
N GLY A 219 -13.45 -12.83 -5.26
CA GLY A 219 -14.86 -12.41 -5.21
C GLY A 219 -15.42 -12.22 -3.81
N THR A 220 -14.67 -12.54 -2.75
CA THR A 220 -15.14 -12.33 -1.37
C THR A 220 -15.16 -10.83 -0.99
N PRO A 221 -15.99 -10.43 -0.01
CA PRO A 221 -16.04 -9.03 0.43
C PRO A 221 -14.70 -8.55 1.03
N LEU A 222 -14.35 -7.31 0.73
CA LEU A 222 -13.24 -6.61 1.39
C LEU A 222 -13.61 -6.32 2.84
N ARG A 223 -12.72 -6.63 3.77
CA ARG A 223 -12.88 -6.41 5.21
C ARG A 223 -11.88 -5.37 5.70
N TYR A 224 -12.25 -4.67 6.76
CA TYR A 224 -11.54 -3.53 7.31
C TYR A 224 -11.66 -3.52 8.83
N ASN A 225 -10.74 -2.81 9.48
CA ASN A 225 -10.46 -2.85 10.91
C ASN A 225 -10.10 -4.26 11.41
N GLU A 226 -9.39 -5.04 10.57
CA GLU A 226 -8.90 -6.36 10.95
C GLU A 226 -7.70 -6.23 11.91
N GLU A 227 -7.43 -7.28 12.71
CA GLU A 227 -6.29 -7.28 13.64
C GLU A 227 -4.97 -6.96 12.93
N HIS A 228 -4.80 -7.52 11.73
CA HIS A 228 -3.72 -7.17 10.84
C HIS A 228 -4.30 -6.42 9.63
N PRO A 229 -3.98 -5.14 9.44
CA PRO A 229 -4.61 -4.29 8.44
C PRO A 229 -4.05 -4.50 7.02
N TYR A 230 -3.56 -5.71 6.72
CA TYR A 230 -3.04 -6.04 5.41
C TYR A 230 -4.15 -6.61 4.55
N LEU A 231 -4.24 -6.11 3.33
CA LEU A 231 -5.23 -6.48 2.35
C LEU A 231 -4.48 -6.90 1.06
N PRO A 232 -4.31 -8.20 0.80
CA PRO A 232 -3.35 -8.69 -0.19
C PRO A 232 -3.71 -8.34 -1.64
N ASP A 233 -4.99 -8.15 -1.92
CA ASP A 233 -5.49 -8.05 -3.28
C ASP A 233 -6.87 -7.39 -3.33
N LEU A 234 -7.22 -6.83 -4.48
CA LEU A 234 -8.55 -6.31 -4.77
C LEU A 234 -8.85 -6.30 -6.27
N LEU A 235 -10.13 -6.24 -6.56
CA LEU A 235 -10.71 -5.93 -7.87
C LEU A 235 -11.72 -4.80 -7.71
N ILE A 236 -11.50 -3.69 -8.42
CA ILE A 236 -12.51 -2.64 -8.62
C ILE A 236 -12.82 -2.58 -10.11
N CYS A 237 -14.06 -2.77 -10.53
CA CYS A 237 -14.41 -2.72 -11.95
C CYS A 237 -15.86 -2.30 -12.19
N ARG A 238 -16.19 -2.05 -13.47
CA ARG A 238 -17.59 -1.96 -13.90
C ARG A 238 -18.32 -3.28 -13.59
N ARG A 239 -19.61 -3.20 -13.25
CA ARG A 239 -20.39 -4.38 -12.82
C ARG A 239 -20.55 -5.44 -13.90
N ASP A 240 -20.65 -5.03 -15.16
CA ASP A 240 -20.74 -5.92 -16.32
C ASP A 240 -19.47 -6.74 -16.55
N LEU A 241 -18.31 -6.25 -16.08
CA LEU A 241 -17.02 -6.95 -16.17
C LEU A 241 -16.74 -7.88 -14.97
N ALA A 242 -17.47 -7.74 -13.86
CA ALA A 242 -17.11 -8.43 -12.61
C ALA A 242 -17.04 -9.96 -12.77
N VAL A 243 -18.02 -10.56 -13.45
CA VAL A 243 -18.07 -12.02 -13.65
C VAL A 243 -16.91 -12.48 -14.53
N SER A 244 -16.66 -11.84 -15.68
CA SER A 244 -15.58 -12.26 -16.58
C SER A 244 -14.19 -12.07 -15.96
N MET A 245 -13.99 -10.98 -15.22
CA MET A 245 -12.75 -10.70 -14.50
C MET A 245 -12.50 -11.76 -13.41
N LEU A 246 -13.49 -12.03 -12.55
CA LEU A 246 -13.36 -13.00 -11.47
C LEU A 246 -13.14 -14.43 -11.99
N THR A 247 -13.87 -14.84 -13.03
CA THR A 247 -13.63 -16.15 -13.68
C THR A 247 -12.24 -16.23 -14.31
N GLY A 248 -11.81 -15.17 -15.01
CA GLY A 248 -10.47 -15.13 -15.59
C GLY A 248 -9.37 -15.21 -14.53
N ILE A 249 -9.53 -14.49 -13.42
CA ILE A 249 -8.61 -14.53 -12.27
C ILE A 249 -8.59 -15.94 -11.67
N ALA A 250 -9.75 -16.53 -11.38
CA ALA A 250 -9.83 -17.85 -10.76
C ALA A 250 -9.10 -18.92 -11.60
N ASP A 251 -9.25 -18.88 -12.92
CA ASP A 251 -8.59 -19.82 -13.83
C ASP A 251 -7.07 -19.60 -13.94
N LEU A 252 -6.58 -18.38 -13.70
CA LEU A 252 -5.17 -18.01 -13.85
C LEU A 252 -4.37 -18.05 -12.54
N THR A 253 -5.05 -18.11 -11.40
CA THR A 253 -4.43 -18.04 -10.06
C THR A 253 -4.40 -19.39 -9.34
N ASP A 254 -4.72 -20.48 -10.05
CA ASP A 254 -4.76 -21.88 -9.57
C ASP A 254 -3.78 -22.15 -8.40
N ALA A 255 -4.32 -22.12 -7.18
CA ALA A 255 -3.75 -22.65 -5.95
C ALA A 255 -2.33 -22.20 -5.52
N ALA A 256 -1.86 -21.00 -5.87
CA ALA A 256 -0.75 -20.40 -5.12
C ALA A 256 -1.30 -19.94 -3.75
N PRO A 257 -0.81 -20.46 -2.60
CA PRO A 257 -1.22 -19.94 -1.31
C PRO A 257 -0.90 -18.45 -1.26
N GLN A 258 -1.92 -17.61 -1.09
CA GLN A 258 -1.65 -16.22 -0.77
C GLN A 258 -0.89 -16.18 0.53
N ASP A 259 0.17 -15.36 0.57
CA ASP A 259 0.88 -15.10 1.80
C ASP A 259 -0.11 -14.63 2.86
N SER A 260 0.03 -15.14 4.08
CA SER A 260 -0.62 -14.50 5.21
C SER A 260 -0.12 -13.06 5.34
N PRO A 261 -0.86 -12.19 6.03
CA PRO A 261 -0.41 -10.83 6.32
C PRO A 261 1.04 -10.73 6.83
N ARG A 262 1.43 -11.63 7.73
CA ARG A 262 2.79 -11.63 8.31
C ARG A 262 3.83 -12.11 7.31
N VAL A 263 3.51 -13.15 6.52
CA VAL A 263 4.42 -13.65 5.49
C VAL A 263 4.66 -12.57 4.43
N ALA A 264 3.62 -11.83 4.05
CA ALA A 264 3.76 -10.72 3.12
C ALA A 264 4.67 -9.60 3.66
N MET A 265 4.53 -9.24 4.95
CA MET A 265 5.43 -8.26 5.58
C MET A 265 6.89 -8.74 5.62
N ALA A 266 7.11 -10.00 5.98
CA ALA A 266 8.46 -10.60 5.95
C ALA A 266 9.03 -10.62 4.53
N ARG A 267 8.20 -10.92 3.51
CA ARG A 267 8.59 -10.85 2.11
C ARG A 267 8.95 -9.44 1.67
N GLU A 268 8.14 -8.43 2.01
CA GLU A 268 8.44 -7.03 1.68
C GLU A 268 9.80 -6.60 2.26
N TYR A 269 10.11 -7.00 3.49
CA TYR A 269 11.43 -6.78 4.09
C TYR A 269 12.54 -7.47 3.26
N ILE A 270 12.36 -8.74 2.93
CA ILE A 270 13.36 -9.53 2.19
C ILE A 270 13.58 -8.98 0.78
N ASP A 271 12.51 -8.60 0.07
CA ASP A 271 12.58 -7.99 -1.26
C ASP A 271 13.34 -6.65 -1.20
N SER A 272 13.16 -5.87 -0.13
CA SER A 272 13.89 -4.61 0.08
C SER A 272 15.40 -4.77 0.19
N LEU A 273 15.90 -5.96 0.57
CA LEU A 273 17.34 -6.26 0.60
C LEU A 273 17.98 -6.17 -0.80
N VAL A 274 17.21 -6.50 -1.85
CA VAL A 274 17.66 -6.48 -3.25
C VAL A 274 17.30 -5.16 -3.92
N THR A 275 16.08 -4.66 -3.69
CA THR A 275 15.59 -3.46 -4.38
C THR A 275 16.15 -2.17 -3.79
N HIS A 276 16.65 -2.22 -2.55
CA HIS A 276 17.01 -1.06 -1.72
C HIS A 276 15.87 -0.04 -1.59
N ASP A 277 14.64 -0.52 -1.70
CA ASP A 277 13.43 0.26 -1.50
C ASP A 277 12.69 -0.24 -0.27
N ALA A 278 12.90 0.44 0.86
CA ALA A 278 12.24 0.14 2.11
C ALA A 278 11.05 1.07 2.39
N SER A 279 10.53 1.78 1.38
CA SER A 279 9.40 2.71 1.52
C SER A 279 8.15 2.03 2.09
N LYS A 280 7.97 0.74 1.83
CA LYS A 280 6.83 -0.07 2.29
C LYS A 280 7.15 -0.99 3.46
N VAL A 281 8.40 -0.99 3.94
CA VAL A 281 8.83 -1.84 5.05
C VAL A 281 8.41 -1.19 6.38
N ARG A 282 7.43 -1.83 7.03
CA ARG A 282 6.86 -1.36 8.30
C ARG A 282 7.61 -1.99 9.48
N LEU A 283 8.46 -1.17 10.10
CA LEU A 283 9.27 -1.52 11.27
C LEU A 283 8.80 -0.67 12.43
N ALA A 284 8.52 -1.31 13.57
CA ALA A 284 8.17 -0.59 14.77
C ALA A 284 9.33 0.32 15.20
N ARG A 285 9.05 1.42 15.89
CA ARG A 285 10.11 2.35 16.36
C ARG A 285 11.15 1.64 17.22
N HIS A 286 10.71 0.69 18.06
CA HIS A 286 11.56 -0.15 18.91
C HIS A 286 12.13 -1.37 18.20
N CYS A 287 11.98 -1.50 16.88
CA CYS A 287 12.48 -2.67 16.16
C CYS A 287 14.00 -2.81 16.31
N HIS A 288 14.45 -4.04 16.56
CA HIS A 288 15.87 -4.37 16.66
C HIS A 288 16.25 -5.46 15.66
N ARG A 289 17.46 -5.35 15.09
CA ARG A 289 18.04 -6.36 14.21
C ARG A 289 19.24 -7.02 14.87
N TYR A 290 19.27 -8.35 14.81
CA TYR A 290 20.41 -9.16 15.22
C TYR A 290 20.90 -10.01 14.05
N GLU A 291 22.21 -10.08 13.85
CA GLU A 291 22.85 -10.96 12.86
C GLU A 291 23.87 -11.85 13.57
N ASN A 292 23.68 -13.17 13.50
CA ASN A 292 24.54 -14.16 14.18
C ASN A 292 24.80 -13.79 15.66
N GLY A 293 23.77 -13.33 16.35
CA GLY A 293 23.80 -12.95 17.77
C GLY A 293 24.36 -11.56 18.08
N LYS A 294 24.84 -10.80 17.08
CA LYS A 294 25.29 -9.42 17.25
C LYS A 294 24.16 -8.46 16.88
N ARG A 295 23.93 -7.45 17.70
CA ARG A 295 22.98 -6.38 17.37
C ARG A 295 23.57 -5.53 16.25
N THR A 296 22.82 -5.37 15.16
CA THR A 296 23.23 -4.63 13.96
C THR A 296 22.27 -3.51 13.57
N GLY A 297 21.11 -3.39 14.24
CA GLY A 297 20.22 -2.24 14.14
C GLY A 297 19.49 -1.97 15.45
N ASP A 298 19.46 -0.71 15.86
CA ASP A 298 18.98 -0.29 17.17
C ASP A 298 17.56 0.31 17.14
N SER A 299 17.02 0.63 15.96
CA SER A 299 15.66 1.13 15.76
C SER A 299 15.09 0.80 14.38
N GLY A 300 13.76 0.85 14.23
CA GLY A 300 13.11 0.66 12.93
C GLY A 300 13.53 1.68 11.86
N ASP A 301 13.70 2.95 12.25
CA ASP A 301 14.15 4.00 11.33
C ASP A 301 15.60 3.79 10.86
N GLU A 302 16.48 3.36 11.75
CA GLU A 302 17.86 3.01 11.40
C GLU A 302 17.90 1.80 10.46
N ILE A 303 17.15 0.74 10.77
CA ILE A 303 17.07 -0.47 9.93
C ILE A 303 16.56 -0.10 8.53
N ARG A 304 15.49 0.71 8.44
CA ARG A 304 14.97 1.21 7.15
C ARG A 304 16.03 2.02 6.40
N SER A 305 16.73 2.94 7.07
CA SER A 305 17.81 3.73 6.46
C SER A 305 18.94 2.84 5.94
N MET A 306 19.30 1.80 6.69
CA MET A 306 20.32 0.85 6.26
C MET A 306 19.86 0.06 5.04
N LEU A 307 18.64 -0.47 4.99
CA LEU A 307 18.12 -1.19 3.79
C LEU A 307 18.25 -0.37 2.50
N GLU A 308 18.07 0.95 2.61
CA GLU A 308 18.04 1.88 1.48
C GLU A 308 19.42 2.39 1.07
N THR A 309 20.34 2.56 2.03
CA THR A 309 21.60 3.29 1.81
C THR A 309 22.84 2.61 2.39
N GLY A 310 22.66 1.56 3.19
CA GLY A 310 23.72 0.82 3.85
C GLY A 310 24.63 0.11 2.85
N GLU A 311 25.94 0.36 2.95
CA GLU A 311 26.94 -0.24 2.08
C GLU A 311 26.97 -1.77 2.17
N GLN A 312 26.54 -2.33 3.31
CA GLN A 312 26.47 -3.77 3.53
C GLN A 312 25.44 -4.49 2.63
N TYR A 313 24.37 -3.80 2.22
CA TYR A 313 23.33 -4.42 1.39
C TYR A 313 23.58 -4.24 -0.11
N ARG A 314 24.36 -3.23 -0.51
CA ARG A 314 24.65 -2.93 -1.93
C ARG A 314 25.16 -4.10 -2.78
N PRO A 315 25.98 -5.04 -2.26
CA PRO A 315 26.43 -6.18 -3.05
C PRO A 315 25.32 -7.19 -3.33
N ILE A 316 24.19 -7.16 -2.61
CA ILE A 316 23.10 -8.13 -2.75
C ILE A 316 22.50 -7.99 -4.14
N SER A 317 22.57 -9.06 -4.92
CA SER A 317 22.15 -9.09 -6.32
C SER A 317 20.98 -10.02 -6.58
N GLY A 318 20.64 -10.90 -5.64
CA GLY A 318 19.48 -11.77 -5.79
C GLY A 318 19.16 -12.60 -4.55
N ILE A 319 17.90 -13.05 -4.52
CA ILE A 319 17.37 -13.96 -3.51
C ILE A 319 16.70 -15.13 -4.23
N ARG A 320 16.96 -16.35 -3.77
CA ARG A 320 16.45 -17.59 -4.38
C ARG A 320 16.02 -18.58 -3.30
N ASP A 321 15.23 -19.57 -3.69
CA ASP A 321 14.76 -20.66 -2.83
C ASP A 321 14.08 -20.16 -1.55
N LEU A 322 13.36 -19.04 -1.64
CA LEU A 322 12.70 -18.39 -0.51
C LEU A 322 11.47 -19.19 -0.06
N VAL A 323 11.52 -19.65 1.19
CA VAL A 323 10.44 -20.42 1.83
C VAL A 323 10.10 -19.80 3.18
N PHE A 324 8.81 -19.69 3.47
CA PHE A 324 8.30 -19.17 4.74
C PHE A 324 7.68 -20.26 5.62
N ARG A 325 7.75 -20.05 6.94
CA ARG A 325 6.98 -20.77 7.95
C ARG A 325 6.45 -19.76 8.96
N GLU A 326 5.17 -19.82 9.27
CA GLU A 326 4.52 -18.95 10.26
C GLU A 326 4.06 -19.77 11.47
N TRP A 327 4.21 -19.20 12.66
CA TRP A 327 3.57 -19.70 13.88
C TRP A 327 3.21 -18.53 14.80
N GLY A 328 1.93 -18.41 15.17
CA GLY A 328 1.48 -17.32 16.04
C GLY A 328 1.80 -15.94 15.45
N ALA A 329 2.66 -15.19 16.13
CA ALA A 329 3.11 -13.86 15.69
C ALA A 329 4.45 -13.86 14.95
N ASP A 330 5.09 -15.03 14.77
CA ASP A 330 6.43 -15.11 14.19
C ASP A 330 6.41 -15.70 12.79
N VAL A 331 7.31 -15.20 11.94
CA VAL A 331 7.58 -15.73 10.60
C VAL A 331 9.05 -16.08 10.51
N VAL A 332 9.36 -17.24 9.97
CA VAL A 332 10.72 -17.59 9.54
C VAL A 332 10.79 -17.73 8.04
N ALA A 333 11.71 -16.96 7.46
CA ALA A 333 12.11 -17.08 6.08
C ALA A 333 13.44 -17.83 5.99
N ARG A 334 13.54 -18.74 5.03
CA ARG A 334 14.80 -19.37 4.64
C ARG A 334 15.04 -19.15 3.16
N PHE A 335 16.22 -18.69 2.81
CA PHE A 335 16.56 -18.37 1.42
C PHE A 335 18.06 -18.42 1.18
N LEU A 336 18.43 -18.46 -0.10
CA LEU A 336 19.79 -18.19 -0.56
C LEU A 336 19.89 -16.72 -0.97
N LEU A 337 20.94 -16.07 -0.49
CA LEU A 337 21.25 -14.69 -0.82
C LEU A 337 22.53 -14.66 -1.64
N ASP A 338 22.45 -14.06 -2.83
CA ASP A 338 23.55 -13.90 -3.75
C ASP A 338 24.11 -12.47 -3.64
N MET A 339 25.44 -12.35 -3.52
CA MET A 339 26.16 -11.09 -3.48
C MET A 339 27.17 -11.02 -4.62
N THR A 340 27.16 -9.93 -5.38
CA THR A 340 28.13 -9.68 -6.44
C THR A 340 29.27 -8.80 -5.91
N VAL A 341 30.48 -9.36 -5.85
CA VAL A 341 31.69 -8.64 -5.43
C VAL A 341 32.71 -8.70 -6.57
N GLY A 342 32.89 -7.57 -7.27
CA GLY A 342 33.73 -7.52 -8.46
C GLY A 342 33.13 -8.33 -9.61
N ARG A 343 33.80 -9.43 -10.01
CA ARG A 343 33.32 -10.36 -11.04
C ARG A 343 32.76 -11.67 -10.48
N ASP A 344 32.85 -11.86 -9.17
CA ASP A 344 32.48 -13.10 -8.51
C ASP A 344 31.12 -12.95 -7.81
N THR A 345 30.36 -14.05 -7.78
CA THR A 345 29.13 -14.16 -7.01
C THR A 345 29.38 -15.06 -5.80
N ILE A 346 29.06 -14.55 -4.61
CA ILE A 346 29.12 -15.28 -3.35
C ILE A 346 27.68 -15.57 -2.91
N THR A 347 27.37 -16.83 -2.60
CA THR A 347 26.07 -17.23 -2.07
C THR A 347 26.17 -17.60 -0.61
N VAL A 348 25.27 -17.07 0.22
CA VAL A 348 25.11 -17.44 1.63
C VAL A 348 23.70 -17.98 1.88
N ALA A 349 23.57 -18.90 2.83
CA ALA A 349 22.26 -19.35 3.31
C ALA A 349 21.82 -18.46 4.47
N ILE A 350 20.58 -18.00 4.41
CA ILE A 350 19.99 -17.11 5.40
C ILE A 350 18.76 -17.78 6.02
N THR A 351 18.68 -17.72 7.36
CA THR A 351 17.43 -17.92 8.09
C THR A 351 17.10 -16.61 8.81
N GLU A 352 16.04 -15.91 8.39
CA GLU A 352 15.53 -14.72 9.08
C GLU A 352 14.28 -15.05 9.88
N HIS A 353 14.31 -14.67 11.16
CA HIS A 353 13.19 -14.70 12.08
C HIS A 353 12.62 -13.30 12.22
N PHE A 354 11.32 -13.17 12.00
CA PHE A 354 10.56 -11.94 12.17
C PHE A 354 9.56 -12.13 13.30
N SER A 355 9.50 -11.19 14.24
CA SER A 355 8.37 -11.08 15.18
C SER A 355 7.44 -9.98 14.70
N ILE A 356 6.19 -10.34 14.39
CA ILE A 356 5.19 -9.50 13.72
C ILE A 356 3.86 -9.61 14.50
N PRO A 357 3.74 -8.95 15.66
CA PRO A 357 2.54 -9.05 16.49
C PRO A 357 1.31 -8.38 15.85
N SER A 358 1.50 -7.35 15.02
CA SER A 358 0.42 -6.67 14.27
C SER A 358 0.91 -6.12 12.93
N ALA A 359 0.77 -4.81 12.70
CA ALA A 359 0.99 -4.11 11.44
C ALA A 359 2.43 -3.61 11.26
N GLU A 360 3.34 -3.94 12.18
CA GLU A 360 4.75 -3.56 12.18
C GLU A 360 5.62 -4.77 12.59
N ILE A 361 6.85 -4.84 12.07
CA ILE A 361 7.87 -5.81 12.48
C ILE A 361 8.53 -5.27 13.77
N ASP A 362 8.50 -6.06 14.83
CA ASP A 362 9.01 -5.73 16.16
C ASP A 362 10.48 -6.15 16.36
N ALA A 363 10.89 -7.23 15.71
CA ALA A 363 12.25 -7.73 15.81
C ALA A 363 12.63 -8.59 14.61
N ILE A 364 13.90 -8.53 14.23
CA ILE A 364 14.48 -9.33 13.16
C ILE A 364 15.74 -10.02 13.68
N THR A 365 15.84 -11.33 13.51
CA THR A 365 17.06 -12.09 13.79
C THR A 365 17.47 -12.87 12.56
N ALA A 366 18.61 -12.53 11.97
CA ALA A 366 19.20 -13.25 10.85
C ALA A 366 20.31 -14.19 11.33
N ILE A 367 20.24 -15.43 10.86
CA ILE A 367 21.31 -16.42 10.96
C ILE A 367 21.90 -16.56 9.56
N ILE A 368 23.18 -16.22 9.44
CA ILE A 368 23.92 -16.20 8.17
C ILE A 368 24.92 -17.34 8.20
N GLU A 369 24.71 -18.32 7.33
CA GLU A 369 25.53 -19.51 7.22
C GLU A 369 26.28 -19.47 5.88
N PRO A 370 27.62 -19.58 5.87
CA PRO A 370 28.36 -19.79 4.63
C PRO A 370 27.83 -21.07 3.98
N ARG A 371 27.53 -21.02 2.69
CA ARG A 371 27.24 -22.25 1.97
C ARG A 371 28.57 -23.04 1.86
N PRO A 372 28.60 -24.34 2.18
CA PRO A 372 29.79 -25.16 2.03
C PRO A 372 30.25 -25.28 0.57
#